data_AF-A0A6H9TF40-F1
#
_entry.id   AF-A0A6H9TF40-F1
#
_cell.length_a   1.000
_cell.length_b   1.000
_cell.length_c   1.000
_cell.angle_alpha   90.00
_cell.angle_beta   90.00
_cell.angle_gamma   90.00
#
_symmetry.space_group_name_H-M   'P 1'
#
loop_
_entity.id
_entity.type
_entity.pdbx_description
1 polymer ?
#
loop_
_entity_poly.entity_id
_entity_poly.type
_entity_poly.pdbx_seq_one_letter_code
_entity_poly.pdbx_strand_id
1 'polypeptide(L)'
;MGVGMQIVCVGFAGSAALEAEAGAQLVRLERFRARLDDCRLEIESRPTADGGRAYDVRLELLTNDRAPVSLSSSTSGDVNDAIRRAFAQAEAALSAWQAGEPGAAGLRAVTR
;
A
#
# COMPACT_ATOMS: atom_id res chain seq x y z
N MET A 1 -2.85 8.93 18.76
CA MET A 1 -3.58 7.97 17.91
C MET A 1 -2.81 7.90 16.59
N GLY A 2 -2.12 6.79 16.31
CA GLY A 2 -1.37 6.58 15.06
C GLY A 2 -2.30 6.07 13.94
N VAL A 3 -1.79 5.97 12.72
CA VAL A 3 -2.55 5.37 11.59
C VAL A 3 -2.61 3.86 11.82
N GLY A 4 -3.83 3.29 11.85
CA GLY A 4 -4.01 1.84 11.92
C GLY A 4 -3.52 1.17 10.64
N MET A 5 -3.06 -0.08 10.75
CA MET A 5 -2.66 -0.86 9.58
C MET A 5 -3.33 -2.23 9.56
N GLN A 6 -3.98 -2.54 8.43
CA GLN A 6 -4.59 -3.83 8.14
C GLN A 6 -3.74 -4.55 7.09
N ILE A 7 -3.23 -5.73 7.41
CA ILE A 7 -2.45 -6.55 6.47
C ILE A 7 -3.30 -7.75 6.04
N VAL A 8 -3.55 -7.87 4.74
CA VAL A 8 -4.36 -8.92 4.13
C VAL A 8 -3.47 -9.74 3.21
N CYS A 9 -3.26 -11.01 3.55
CA CYS A 9 -2.47 -11.94 2.74
C CYS A 9 -3.43 -12.92 2.03
N VAL A 10 -3.38 -12.97 0.70
CA VAL A 10 -4.22 -13.83 -0.14
C VAL A 10 -3.35 -14.84 -0.87
N GLY A 11 -3.64 -16.13 -0.70
CA GLY A 11 -2.90 -17.22 -1.36
C GLY A 11 -1.58 -17.63 -0.68
N PHE A 12 -1.19 -16.99 0.43
CA PHE A 12 -0.04 -17.37 1.25
C PHE A 12 -0.26 -16.97 2.72
N ALA A 13 0.55 -17.55 3.62
CA ALA A 13 0.54 -17.19 5.03
C ALA A 13 1.40 -15.95 5.28
N GLY A 14 0.83 -14.94 5.96
CA GLY A 14 1.60 -13.79 6.46
C GLY A 14 2.79 -14.25 7.30
N SER A 15 3.86 -13.45 7.29
CA SER A 15 5.10 -13.75 8.02
C SER A 15 5.47 -12.58 8.93
N ALA A 16 6.07 -12.87 10.09
CA ALA A 16 6.50 -11.81 11.01
C ALA A 16 7.47 -10.81 10.35
N ALA A 17 8.31 -11.27 9.43
CA ALA A 17 9.19 -10.39 8.66
C ALA A 17 8.42 -9.42 7.75
N LEU A 18 7.30 -9.87 7.19
CA LEU A 18 6.42 -9.06 6.35
C LEU A 18 5.68 -8.01 7.18
N GLU A 19 5.19 -8.38 8.36
CA GLU A 19 4.58 -7.45 9.32
C GLU A 19 5.59 -6.41 9.81
N ALA A 20 6.84 -6.83 10.08
CA ALA A 20 7.91 -5.93 10.48
C ALA A 20 8.28 -4.93 9.37
N GLU A 21 8.41 -5.37 8.11
CA GLU A 21 8.67 -4.49 6.97
C GLU A 21 7.48 -3.53 6.74
N ALA A 22 6.26 -4.05 6.77
CA ALA A 22 5.03 -3.27 6.67
C ALA A 22 4.97 -2.17 7.74
N GLY A 23 5.27 -2.50 8.99
CA GLY A 23 5.37 -1.54 10.09
C GLY A 23 6.46 -0.50 9.86
N ALA A 24 7.64 -0.90 9.39
CA ALA A 24 8.73 0.03 9.07
C ALA A 24 8.34 1.02 7.96
N GLN A 25 7.61 0.57 6.95
CA GLN A 25 7.10 1.46 5.91
C GLN A 25 5.93 2.35 6.39
N LEU A 26 5.09 1.85 7.31
CA LEU A 26 3.99 2.64 7.90
C LEU A 26 4.49 3.86 8.67
N VAL A 27 5.62 3.74 9.39
CA VAL A 27 6.27 4.88 10.08
C VAL A 27 6.54 6.03 9.12
N ARG A 28 6.83 5.75 7.84
CA ARG A 28 7.03 6.79 6.82
C ARG A 28 5.73 7.51 6.48
N LEU A 29 4.60 6.78 6.50
CA LEU A 29 3.26 7.32 6.25
C LEU A 29 2.68 8.06 7.46
N GLU A 30 3.15 7.78 8.68
CA GLU A 30 2.67 8.47 9.90
C GLU A 30 2.87 9.99 9.85
N ARG A 31 3.81 10.50 9.05
CA ARG A 31 3.94 11.95 8.81
C ARG A 31 2.68 12.56 8.17
N PHE A 32 1.90 11.75 7.45
CA PHE A 32 0.64 12.11 6.80
C PHE A 32 -0.59 11.72 7.64
N ARG A 33 -0.41 11.27 8.89
CA ARG A 33 -1.50 10.86 9.80
C ARG A 33 -2.58 11.92 10.04
N ALA A 34 -2.29 13.18 9.75
CA ALA A 34 -3.29 14.25 9.84
C ALA A 34 -4.40 14.11 8.78
N ARG A 35 -4.18 13.32 7.72
CA ARG A 35 -5.12 13.10 6.60
C ARG A 35 -5.53 11.64 6.42
N LEU A 36 -4.74 10.71 6.97
CA LEU A 36 -4.97 9.28 6.91
C LEU A 36 -5.73 8.81 8.16
N ASP A 37 -6.76 8.01 7.96
CA ASP A 37 -7.51 7.34 9.02
C ASP A 37 -6.93 5.93 9.26
N ASP A 38 -6.82 5.13 8.19
CA ASP A 38 -6.33 3.76 8.23
C ASP A 38 -5.56 3.41 6.94
N CYS A 39 -4.75 2.36 6.99
CA CYS A 39 -3.93 1.90 5.88
C CYS A 39 -4.08 0.39 5.70
N ARG A 40 -4.61 -0.04 4.55
CA ARG A 40 -4.78 -1.44 4.22
C ARG A 40 -3.74 -1.88 3.19
N LEU A 41 -2.92 -2.85 3.57
CA LEU A 41 -1.96 -3.52 2.71
C LEU A 41 -2.52 -4.88 2.31
N GLU A 42 -2.82 -5.06 1.03
CA GLU A 42 -3.26 -6.33 0.47
C GLU A 42 -2.14 -6.93 -0.38
N ILE A 43 -1.78 -8.18 -0.09
CA ILE A 43 -0.72 -8.92 -0.77
C ILE A 43 -1.34 -10.20 -1.30
N GLU A 44 -1.31 -10.37 -2.62
CA GLU A 44 -1.82 -11.55 -3.29
C GLU A 44 -0.67 -12.31 -3.95
N SER A 45 -0.51 -13.59 -3.60
CA SER A 45 0.44 -14.45 -4.32
C SER A 45 -0.24 -15.06 -5.54
N ARG A 46 0.34 -14.84 -6.73
CA ARG A 46 -0.13 -15.41 -7.99
C ARG A 46 0.95 -16.32 -8.59
N PRO A 47 0.57 -17.51 -9.10
CA PRO A 47 1.50 -18.33 -9.88
C PRO A 47 1.85 -17.60 -11.18
N THR A 48 3.13 -17.63 -11.57
CA THR A 48 3.58 -17.08 -12.86
C THR A 48 3.64 -18.18 -13.92
N ALA A 49 3.58 -17.79 -15.19
CA ALA A 49 3.69 -18.73 -16.31
C ALA A 49 5.05 -19.48 -16.33
N ASP A 50 6.08 -18.92 -15.70
CA ASP A 50 7.42 -19.50 -15.59
C ASP A 50 7.55 -20.56 -14.47
N GLY A 51 6.43 -20.90 -13.79
CA GLY A 51 6.43 -21.79 -12.64
C GLY A 51 6.91 -21.15 -11.33
N GLY A 52 7.19 -19.84 -11.35
CA GLY A 52 7.49 -19.04 -10.17
C GLY A 52 6.23 -18.54 -9.44
N ARG A 53 6.46 -17.70 -8.43
CA ARG A 53 5.40 -16.93 -7.74
C ARG A 53 5.68 -15.44 -7.90
N ALA A 54 4.66 -14.70 -8.28
CA ALA A 54 4.66 -13.25 -8.23
C ALA A 54 3.76 -12.81 -7.08
N TYR A 55 4.14 -11.72 -6.42
CA TYR A 55 3.37 -11.08 -5.38
C TYR A 55 2.81 -9.78 -5.93
N ASP A 56 1.49 -9.68 -6.01
CA ASP A 56 0.79 -8.44 -6.31
C ASP A 56 0.48 -7.74 -4.99
N VAL A 57 1.09 -6.57 -4.77
CA VAL A 57 0.92 -5.79 -3.55
C VAL A 57 0.13 -4.54 -3.86
N ARG A 58 -0.96 -4.34 -3.12
CA ARG A 58 -1.86 -3.20 -3.24
C ARG A 58 -1.95 -2.49 -1.91
N LEU A 59 -1.84 -1.17 -1.96
CA LEU A 59 -2.02 -0.33 -0.80
C LEU A 59 -3.29 0.51 -0.99
N GLU A 60 -4.16 0.44 0.00
CA GLU A 60 -5.37 1.25 0.09
C GLU A 60 -5.27 2.17 1.30
N LEU A 61 -5.41 3.47 1.06
CA LEU A 61 -5.33 4.51 2.07
C LEU A 61 -6.73 5.01 2.36
N LEU A 62 -7.18 4.87 3.62
CA LEU A 62 -8.41 5.48 4.08
C LEU A 62 -8.09 6.90 4.54
N THR A 63 -8.84 7.86 3.99
CA THR A 63 -8.64 9.29 4.28
C THR A 63 -9.83 9.82 5.05
N ASN A 64 -9.60 10.72 6.00
CA ASN A 64 -10.65 11.19 6.93
C ASN A 64 -11.83 11.91 6.23
N ASP A 65 -11.59 12.54 5.09
CA ASP A 65 -12.56 13.41 4.38
C ASP A 65 -12.95 12.88 2.98
N ARG A 66 -12.33 11.80 2.52
CA ARG A 66 -12.49 11.29 1.14
C ARG A 66 -12.70 9.79 1.09
N ALA A 67 -13.29 9.35 -0.03
CA ALA A 67 -13.40 7.94 -0.37
C ALA A 67 -12.03 7.25 -0.31
N PRO A 68 -11.98 5.96 0.08
CA PRO A 68 -10.74 5.21 0.14
C PRO A 68 -10.01 5.25 -1.20
N VAL A 69 -8.71 5.37 -1.06
CA VAL A 69 -7.80 5.62 -2.16
C VAL A 69 -7.00 4.36 -2.43
N SER A 70 -7.31 3.70 -3.54
CA SER A 70 -6.52 2.56 -4.01
C SER A 70 -5.38 3.04 -4.88
N LEU A 71 -4.16 2.62 -4.54
CA LEU A 71 -2.97 2.84 -5.37
C LEU A 71 -2.79 1.71 -6.38
N SER A 72 -2.01 1.99 -7.42
CA SER A 72 -1.55 1.00 -8.40
C SER A 72 -0.92 -0.20 -7.69
N SER A 73 -1.27 -1.41 -8.14
CA SER A 73 -0.62 -2.61 -7.63
C SER A 73 0.82 -2.70 -8.09
N SER A 74 1.69 -3.18 -7.21
CA SER A 74 3.09 -3.47 -7.50
C SER A 74 3.28 -4.96 -7.55
N THR A 75 3.56 -5.49 -8.74
CA THR A 75 3.85 -6.92 -8.91
C THR A 75 5.36 -7.14 -8.91
N SER A 76 5.88 -7.98 -8.03
CA SER A 76 7.31 -8.36 -7.99
C SER A 76 7.49 -9.84 -7.60
N GLY A 77 8.64 -10.43 -7.95
CA GLY A 77 9.01 -11.78 -7.49
C GLY A 77 9.34 -11.82 -5.99
N ASP A 78 9.71 -10.67 -5.42
CA ASP A 78 10.03 -10.50 -4.01
C ASP A 78 8.96 -9.67 -3.30
N VAL A 79 8.30 -10.25 -2.31
CA VAL A 79 7.22 -9.59 -1.56
C VAL A 79 7.69 -8.30 -0.87
N ASN A 80 8.90 -8.30 -0.30
CA ASN A 80 9.44 -7.10 0.36
C ASN A 80 9.73 -5.96 -0.63
N ASP A 81 10.21 -6.28 -1.84
CA ASP A 81 10.42 -5.29 -2.89
C ASP A 81 9.07 -4.73 -3.38
N ALA A 82 8.07 -5.59 -3.60
CA ALA A 82 6.71 -5.16 -3.95
C ALA A 82 6.09 -4.25 -2.88
N ILE A 83 6.25 -4.58 -1.59
CA ILE A 83 5.81 -3.73 -0.46
C ILE A 83 6.52 -2.37 -0.51
N ARG A 84 7.85 -2.36 -0.59
CA ARG A 84 8.63 -1.11 -0.62
C ARG A 84 8.21 -0.22 -1.79
N ARG A 85 7.94 -0.78 -2.96
CA ARG A 85 7.45 -0.05 -4.14
C ARG A 85 6.03 0.49 -3.95
N ALA A 86 5.13 -0.30 -3.38
CA ALA A 86 3.76 0.15 -3.10
C ALA A 86 3.76 1.35 -2.12
N PHE A 87 4.56 1.26 -1.05
CA PHE A 87 4.71 2.35 -0.08
C PHE A 87 5.41 3.58 -0.65
N ALA A 88 6.42 3.41 -1.51
CA ALA A 88 7.07 4.53 -2.20
C ALA A 88 6.08 5.30 -3.10
N GLN A 89 5.20 4.58 -3.81
CA GLN A 89 4.14 5.19 -4.61
C GLN A 89 3.12 5.92 -3.72
N ALA A 90 2.77 5.35 -2.56
CA ALA A 90 1.90 5.99 -1.58
C ALA A 90 2.47 7.29 -1.06
N GLU A 91 3.74 7.28 -0.65
CA GLU A 91 4.44 8.46 -0.16
C GLU A 91 4.51 9.55 -1.24
N ALA A 92 4.78 9.18 -2.50
CA ALA A 92 4.80 10.12 -3.63
C ALA A 92 3.42 10.73 -3.90
N ALA A 93 2.36 9.90 -3.91
CA ALA A 93 0.99 10.36 -4.11
C ALA A 93 0.53 11.30 -2.98
N LEU A 94 0.83 10.94 -1.73
CA LEU A 94 0.51 11.77 -0.56
C LEU A 94 1.31 13.08 -0.52
N SER A 95 2.58 13.04 -0.92
CA SER A 95 3.42 14.24 -1.06
C SER A 95 2.85 15.20 -2.11
N ALA A 96 2.44 14.68 -3.26
CA ALA A 96 1.82 15.50 -4.31
C ALA A 96 0.44 16.05 -3.89
N TRP A 97 -0.33 15.27 -3.13
CA TRP A 97 -1.57 15.73 -2.49
C TRP A 97 -1.33 16.83 -1.44
N GLN A 98 -0.17 16.87 -0.79
CA GLN A 98 0.22 17.99 0.09
C GLN A 98 0.60 19.22 -0.72
N ALA A 99 1.26 19.05 -1.87
CA ALA A 99 1.62 20.16 -2.77
C ALA A 99 0.40 20.82 -3.45
N GLY A 100 -0.80 20.26 -3.29
CA GLY A 100 -2.03 20.80 -3.87
C GLY A 100 -2.22 20.44 -5.34
N GLU A 101 -1.46 19.47 -5.86
CA GLU A 101 -1.56 19.02 -7.25
C GLU A 101 -2.66 17.94 -7.39
N PRO A 102 -3.82 18.24 -8.01
CA PRO A 102 -4.95 17.31 -8.08
C PRO A 102 -4.78 16.17 -9.11
N GLY A 103 -3.55 15.84 -9.53
CA GLY A 103 -3.30 14.94 -10.67
C GLY A 103 -2.19 13.90 -10.50
N ALA A 104 -1.69 13.64 -9.29
CA ALA A 104 -0.55 12.75 -9.12
C ALA A 104 -0.88 11.27 -9.38
N ALA A 105 -0.23 10.75 -10.43
CA ALA A 105 -0.36 9.43 -11.03
C ALA A 105 -0.52 8.26 -10.03
N GLY A 106 -1.47 7.38 -10.33
CA GLY A 106 -1.64 6.07 -9.65
C GLY A 106 -2.85 5.97 -8.73
N LEU A 107 -3.64 7.05 -8.62
CA LEU A 107 -4.73 7.12 -7.67
C LEU A 107 -6.08 6.80 -8.32
N ARG A 108 -6.66 5.64 -8.00
CA ARG A 108 -8.04 5.32 -8.40
C ARG A 108 -8.93 5.45 -7.18
N ALA A 109 -9.84 6.44 -7.23
CA ALA A 109 -10.95 6.47 -6.28
C ALA A 109 -11.76 5.19 -6.46
N VAL A 110 -11.93 4.43 -5.39
CA VAL A 110 -12.83 3.27 -5.40
C VAL A 110 -14.24 3.82 -5.29
N THR A 111 -14.97 3.83 -6.41
CA THR A 111 -16.43 3.99 -6.39
C THR A 111 -16.99 2.65 -5.91
N ARG A 112 -17.48 2.62 -4.68
CA ARG A 112 -18.20 1.47 -4.12
C ARG A 112 -19.62 1.42 -4.67
#